data_AF-A0A358SSY0-F1
#
_entry.id   AF-A0A358SSY0-F1
#
_cell.length_a   1.000
_cell.length_b   1.000
_cell.length_c   1.000
_cell.angle_alpha   90.00
_cell.angle_beta   90.00
_cell.angle_gamma   90.00
#
_symmetry.space_group_name_H-M   'P 1'
#
loop_
_entity.id
_entity.type
_entity.pdbx_description
1 polymer ?
#
loop_
_entity_poly.entity_id
_entity_poly.type
_entity_poly.pdbx_seq_one_letter_code
_entity_poly.pdbx_strand_id
1 'polypeptide(L)'
;MRGGTATRSALLSRIAETLFWTGRYIERADDTARMVDVYVHRMLEESRAEEDAGCSALLAVLGMPPPRDARLDIGITLEQLAYDPANPSAICGAVLEARSGARSMRGVISSEMWE
;
A
#
# COMPACT_ATOMS: atom_id res chain seq x y z
N MET A 1 -16.10 7.54 41.33
CA MET A 1 -16.53 7.07 39.99
C MET A 1 -15.94 7.95 38.86
N ARG A 2 -14.60 8.01 38.68
CA ARG A 2 -13.94 8.84 37.64
C ARG A 2 -13.15 8.03 36.59
N GLY A 3 -13.40 6.72 36.45
CA GLY A 3 -12.63 5.83 35.56
C GLY A 3 -13.16 5.67 34.13
N GLY A 4 -14.42 6.04 33.85
CA GLY A 4 -15.08 5.68 32.57
C GLY A 4 -14.77 6.60 31.38
N THR A 5 -14.41 7.86 31.61
CA THR A 5 -14.19 8.84 30.53
C THR A 5 -12.82 8.70 29.86
N ALA A 6 -11.78 8.34 30.61
CA ALA A 6 -10.42 8.16 30.08
C ALA A 6 -10.34 6.97 29.11
N THR A 7 -10.95 5.83 29.45
CA THR A 7 -11.00 4.65 28.58
C THR A 7 -11.77 4.91 27.28
N ARG A 8 -12.85 5.71 27.35
CA ARG A 8 -13.66 6.07 26.17
C ARG A 8 -12.89 7.02 25.24
N SER A 9 -12.18 8.00 25.80
CA SER A 9 -11.31 8.89 25.03
C SER A 9 -10.15 8.14 24.37
N ALA A 10 -9.53 7.20 25.08
CA ALA A 10 -8.47 6.36 24.53
C ALA A 10 -8.99 5.45 23.40
N LEU A 11 -10.20 4.91 23.53
CA LEU A 11 -10.84 4.10 22.49
C LEU A 11 -11.15 4.93 21.23
N LEU A 12 -11.66 6.15 21.38
CA LEU A 12 -11.92 7.07 20.28
C LEU A 12 -10.62 7.50 19.56
N SER A 13 -9.56 7.77 20.32
CA SER A 13 -8.24 8.08 19.75
C SER A 13 -7.72 6.91 18.90
N ARG A 14 -7.88 5.67 19.38
CA ARG A 14 -7.45 4.48 18.65
C ARG A 14 -8.28 4.25 17.38
N ILE A 15 -9.59 4.48 17.42
CA ILE A 15 -10.45 4.40 16.23
C ILE A 15 -10.02 5.44 15.20
N ALA A 16 -9.78 6.69 15.62
CA ALA A 16 -9.34 7.75 14.71
C ALA A 16 -7.98 7.42 14.07
N GLU A 17 -7.03 6.88 14.85
CA GLU A 17 -5.74 6.42 14.36
C GLU A 17 -5.88 5.28 13.35
N THR A 18 -6.69 4.26 13.66
CA THR A 18 -6.92 3.15 12.74
C THR A 18 -7.63 3.62 11.46
N LEU A 19 -8.61 4.52 11.53
CA LEU A 19 -9.24 5.11 10.34
C LEU A 19 -8.24 5.87 9.47
N PHE A 20 -7.38 6.68 10.09
CA PHE A 20 -6.33 7.41 9.39
C PHE A 20 -5.42 6.44 8.61
N TRP A 21 -4.92 5.41 9.27
CA TRP A 21 -4.05 4.43 8.62
C TRP A 21 -4.76 3.61 7.55
N THR A 22 -6.00 3.16 7.79
CA THR A 22 -6.80 2.46 6.76
C THR A 22 -6.94 3.32 5.51
N GLY A 23 -7.27 4.61 5.65
CA GLY A 23 -7.36 5.53 4.51
C GLY A 23 -6.03 5.67 3.77
N ARG A 24 -4.92 5.84 4.50
CA ARG A 24 -3.57 5.95 3.91
C ARG A 24 -3.13 4.69 3.18
N TYR A 25 -3.53 3.50 3.65
CA TYR A 25 -3.24 2.25 2.96
C TYR A 25 -4.08 2.08 1.69
N ILE A 26 -5.35 2.51 1.70
CA ILE A 26 -6.19 2.53 0.49
C ILE A 26 -5.61 3.46 -0.57
N GLU A 27 -5.26 4.69 -0.19
CA GLU A 27 -4.63 5.68 -1.08
C GLU A 27 -3.32 5.13 -1.67
N ARG A 28 -2.48 4.51 -0.84
CA ARG A 28 -1.23 3.90 -1.30
C ARG A 28 -1.44 2.73 -2.25
N ALA A 29 -2.45 1.89 -2.01
CA ALA A 29 -2.77 0.79 -2.93
C ALA A 29 -3.18 1.33 -4.31
N ASP A 30 -4.02 2.37 -4.36
CA ASP A 30 -4.46 3.02 -5.60
C ASP A 30 -3.29 3.72 -6.33
N ASP A 31 -2.49 4.51 -5.62
CA ASP A 31 -1.34 5.22 -6.20
C ASP A 31 -0.30 4.24 -6.77
N THR A 32 0.06 3.19 -6.02
CA THR A 32 0.98 2.16 -6.50
C THR A 32 0.41 1.43 -7.72
N ALA A 33 -0.88 1.07 -7.70
CA ALA A 33 -1.54 0.41 -8.84
C ALA A 33 -1.53 1.27 -10.10
N ARG A 34 -1.81 2.57 -9.97
CA ARG A 34 -1.77 3.52 -11.10
C ARG A 34 -0.37 3.67 -11.67
N MET A 35 0.66 3.76 -10.83
CA MET A 35 2.04 3.85 -11.32
C MET A 35 2.49 2.57 -12.02
N VAL A 36 2.12 1.40 -11.48
CA VAL A 36 2.38 0.10 -12.11
C VAL A 36 1.67 0.01 -13.46
N ASP A 37 0.40 0.39 -13.56
CA ASP A 37 -0.37 0.34 -14.81
C ASP A 37 0.25 1.20 -15.93
N VAL A 38 0.62 2.44 -15.60
CA VAL A 38 1.32 3.36 -16.52
C VAL A 38 2.66 2.76 -16.96
N TYR A 39 3.40 2.18 -16.02
CA TYR A 39 4.72 1.61 -16.32
C TYR A 39 4.63 0.35 -17.18
N VAL A 40 3.70 -0.56 -16.89
CA VAL A 40 3.46 -1.75 -17.69
C VAL A 40 3.09 -1.39 -19.13
N HIS A 41 2.27 -0.36 -19.33
CA HIS A 41 1.97 0.14 -20.68
C HIS A 41 3.20 0.72 -21.38
N ARG A 42 3.99 1.53 -20.68
CA ARG A 42 5.24 2.11 -21.21
C ARG A 42 6.24 1.03 -21.65
N MET A 43 6.35 -0.07 -20.90
CA MET A 43 7.27 -1.16 -21.23
C MET A 43 6.96 -1.87 -22.55
N LEU A 44 5.72 -1.81 -23.03
CA LEU A 44 5.36 -2.38 -24.33
C LEU A 44 6.04 -1.64 -25.50
N GLU A 45 6.49 -0.41 -25.27
CA GLU A 45 7.13 0.45 -26.26
C GLU A 45 8.66 0.51 -26.09
N GLU A 46 9.19 0.15 -24.93
CA GLU A 46 10.62 0.23 -24.59
C GLU A 46 11.42 -1.01 -25.01
N SER A 47 12.72 -0.83 -25.24
CA SER A 47 13.61 -1.95 -25.53
C SER A 47 13.98 -2.72 -24.26
N ARG A 48 14.27 -4.02 -24.38
CA ARG A 48 14.75 -4.85 -23.25
C ARG A 48 16.07 -4.34 -22.63
N ALA A 49 16.80 -3.49 -23.35
CA ALA A 49 18.01 -2.87 -22.82
C ALA A 49 17.70 -1.78 -21.76
N GLU A 50 16.51 -1.19 -21.79
CA GLU A 50 16.06 -0.09 -20.92
C GLU A 50 15.25 -0.56 -19.71
N GLU A 51 14.74 -1.79 -19.75
CA GLU A 51 13.88 -2.40 -18.71
C GLU A 51 14.43 -2.24 -17.27
N ASP A 52 15.71 -2.52 -17.05
CA ASP A 52 16.35 -2.42 -15.73
C ASP A 52 16.33 -0.99 -15.16
N ALA A 53 16.62 -0.01 -16.03
CA ALA A 53 16.63 1.40 -15.66
C ALA A 53 15.21 1.91 -15.40
N GLY A 54 14.24 1.49 -16.22
CA GLY A 54 12.82 1.80 -16.01
C GLY A 54 12.29 1.24 -14.69
N CYS A 55 12.61 -0.02 -14.38
CA CYS A 55 12.18 -0.68 -13.15
C CYS A 55 12.80 -0.02 -11.93
N SER A 56 14.08 0.32 -12.02
CA SER A 56 14.79 1.09 -10.98
C SER A 56 14.16 2.46 -10.75
N ALA A 57 13.78 3.16 -11.83
CA ALA A 57 13.13 4.46 -11.74
C ALA A 57 11.73 4.37 -11.11
N LEU A 58 10.94 3.36 -11.48
CA LEU A 58 9.62 3.14 -10.89
C LEU A 58 9.71 2.91 -9.37
N LEU A 59 10.60 2.02 -8.94
CA LEU A 59 10.85 1.77 -7.52
C LEU A 59 11.25 3.06 -6.80
N ALA A 60 12.19 3.83 -7.37
CA ALA A 60 12.65 5.09 -6.78
C ALA A 60 11.53 6.14 -6.64
N VAL A 61 10.65 6.29 -7.64
CA VAL A 61 9.49 7.21 -7.58
C VAL A 61 8.53 6.83 -6.46
N LEU A 62 8.32 5.53 -6.24
CA LEU A 62 7.49 5.01 -5.16
C LEU A 62 8.18 4.99 -3.78
N GLY A 63 9.40 5.53 -3.69
CA GLY A 63 10.18 5.56 -2.45
C GLY A 63 10.73 4.19 -2.02
N MET A 64 10.74 3.22 -2.92
CA MET A 64 11.34 1.90 -2.73
C MET A 64 12.77 1.93 -3.30
N PRO A 65 13.82 1.86 -2.48
CA PRO A 65 15.19 1.87 -3.01
C PRO A 65 15.44 0.60 -3.83
N PRO A 66 15.86 0.72 -5.10
CA PRO A 66 16.16 -0.45 -5.91
C PRO A 66 17.36 -1.22 -5.32
N PRO A 67 17.40 -2.55 -5.44
CA PRO A 67 18.53 -3.35 -5.01
C PRO A 67 19.80 -2.92 -5.76
N ARG A 68 20.89 -2.66 -5.03
CA ARG A 68 22.13 -2.10 -5.60
C ARG A 68 22.91 -3.07 -6.50
N ASP A 69 22.76 -4.36 -6.24
CA ASP A 69 23.57 -5.42 -6.87
C ASP A 69 22.72 -6.42 -7.68
N ALA A 70 21.48 -6.07 -8.02
CA ALA A 70 20.58 -6.94 -8.77
C ALA A 70 20.03 -6.22 -10.00
N ARG A 71 20.03 -6.92 -11.14
CA ARG A 71 19.32 -6.48 -12.34
C ARG A 71 17.82 -6.71 -12.13
N LEU A 72 17.03 -5.68 -12.35
CA LEU A 72 15.59 -5.73 -12.31
C LEU A 72 15.03 -6.11 -13.67
N ASP A 73 13.97 -6.91 -13.62
CA ASP A 73 13.03 -7.09 -14.72
C ASP A 73 11.62 -6.78 -14.21
N ILE A 74 10.65 -6.77 -15.12
CA ILE A 74 9.26 -6.49 -14.75
C ILE A 74 8.71 -7.51 -13.75
N GLY A 75 9.14 -8.77 -13.81
CA GLY A 75 8.67 -9.81 -12.89
C GLY A 75 9.08 -9.51 -11.46
N ILE A 76 10.37 -9.24 -11.24
CA ILE A 76 10.92 -8.87 -9.93
C ILE A 76 10.28 -7.59 -9.41
N THR A 77 10.01 -6.63 -10.31
CA THR A 77 9.44 -5.33 -9.94
C THR A 77 7.98 -5.46 -9.54
N LEU A 78 7.18 -6.26 -10.25
CA LEU A 78 5.79 -6.56 -9.90
C LEU A 78 5.68 -7.37 -8.62
N GLU A 79 6.61 -8.30 -8.35
CA GLU A 79 6.63 -9.01 -7.08
C GLU A 79 6.73 -8.03 -5.90
N GLN A 80 7.62 -7.04 -6.01
CA GLN A 80 7.84 -6.05 -4.95
C GLN A 80 6.73 -5.01 -4.82
N LEU A 81 6.13 -4.58 -5.94
CA LEU A 81 5.16 -3.48 -5.96
C LEU A 81 3.71 -3.94 -5.90
N ALA A 82 3.39 -5.12 -6.42
CA ALA A 82 2.02 -5.61 -6.50
C ALA A 82 1.76 -6.76 -5.51
N TYR A 83 2.65 -7.75 -5.44
CA TYR A 83 2.31 -9.04 -4.84
C TYR A 83 2.83 -9.26 -3.42
N ASP A 84 3.89 -8.56 -2.98
CA ASP A 84 4.46 -8.73 -1.65
C ASP A 84 3.45 -8.41 -0.53
N PRO A 85 2.99 -9.41 0.25
CA PRO A 85 2.04 -9.18 1.34
C PRO A 85 2.70 -8.61 2.60
N ALA A 86 4.02 -8.71 2.73
CA ALA A 86 4.78 -8.24 3.88
C ALA A 86 5.19 -6.77 3.74
N ASN A 87 5.12 -6.21 2.53
CA ASN A 87 5.43 -4.81 2.25
C ASN A 87 4.14 -3.96 2.23
N PRO A 88 3.91 -3.08 3.22
CA PRO A 88 2.73 -2.22 3.24
C PRO A 88 2.70 -1.15 2.14
N SER A 89 3.79 -0.98 1.37
CA SER A 89 3.84 -0.13 0.18
C SER A 89 3.43 -0.85 -1.10
N ALA A 90 3.47 -2.18 -1.10
CA ALA A 90 2.96 -2.99 -2.20
C ALA A 90 1.43 -2.99 -2.18
N ILE A 91 0.80 -3.20 -3.33
CA ILE A 91 -0.67 -3.23 -3.47
C ILE A 91 -1.27 -4.28 -2.53
N CYS A 92 -0.75 -5.51 -2.56
CA CYS A 92 -1.21 -6.60 -1.71
C CYS A 92 -1.09 -6.27 -0.21
N GLY A 93 0.11 -5.90 0.25
CA GLY A 93 0.35 -5.54 1.65
C GLY A 93 -0.49 -4.36 2.13
N ALA A 94 -0.61 -3.29 1.33
CA ALA A 94 -1.44 -2.13 1.64
C ALA A 94 -2.92 -2.52 1.80
N VAL A 95 -3.46 -3.33 0.89
CA VAL A 95 -4.85 -3.81 0.99
C VAL A 95 -5.06 -4.69 2.22
N LEU A 96 -4.09 -5.54 2.56
CA LEU A 96 -4.15 -6.38 3.77
C LEU A 96 -4.16 -5.53 5.05
N GLU A 97 -3.31 -4.51 5.13
CA GLU A 97 -3.28 -3.57 6.26
C GLU A 97 -4.58 -2.77 6.37
N ALA A 98 -5.09 -2.25 5.25
CA ALA A 98 -6.38 -1.56 5.20
C ALA A 98 -7.52 -2.46 5.70
N ARG A 99 -7.56 -3.73 5.25
CA ARG A 99 -8.57 -4.70 5.64
C ARG A 99 -8.45 -5.08 7.11
N SER A 100 -7.24 -5.22 7.63
CA SER A 100 -7.00 -5.48 9.06
C SER A 100 -7.53 -4.33 9.92
N GLY A 101 -7.21 -3.09 9.55
CA GLY A 101 -7.71 -1.88 10.19
C GLY A 101 -9.24 -1.82 10.18
N ALA A 102 -9.87 -1.99 9.01
CA ALA A 102 -11.33 -2.00 8.88
C ALA A 102 -12.00 -3.10 9.72
N ARG A 103 -11.44 -4.32 9.75
CA ARG A 103 -11.93 -5.43 10.59
C ARG A 103 -11.89 -5.09 12.08
N SER A 104 -10.82 -4.46 12.54
CA SER A 104 -10.66 -4.09 13.95
C SER A 104 -11.70 -3.05 14.41
N MET A 105 -12.31 -2.31 13.47
CA MET A 105 -13.30 -1.26 13.72
C MET A 105 -14.70 -1.58 13.20
N ARG A 106 -14.99 -2.85 12.84
CA ARG A 106 -16.25 -3.25 12.21
C ARG A 106 -17.51 -2.76 12.95
N GLY A 107 -17.47 -2.63 14.27
CA GLY A 107 -18.59 -2.13 15.07
C GLY A 107 -18.80 -0.61 15.04
N VAL A 108 -17.98 0.13 14.28
CA VAL A 108 -17.96 1.61 14.26
C VAL A 108 -18.08 2.16 12.84
N ILE A 109 -17.62 1.43 11.82
CA ILE A 109 -17.72 1.80 10.40
C ILE A 109 -19.10 1.45 9.84
N SER A 110 -19.56 2.17 8.81
CA SER A 110 -20.85 1.88 8.17
C SER A 110 -20.81 0.55 7.39
N SER A 111 -21.98 -0.03 7.13
CA SER A 111 -22.09 -1.23 6.29
C SER A 111 -21.64 -0.98 4.85
N GLU A 112 -21.95 0.18 4.29
CA GLU A 112 -21.50 0.57 2.93
C GLU A 112 -19.98 0.68 2.82
N MET A 113 -19.28 1.03 3.89
CA MET A 113 -17.80 1.06 3.90
C MET A 113 -17.20 -0.35 4.00
N TRP A 114 -17.99 -1.33 4.42
CA TRP A 114 -17.57 -2.71 4.63
C TRP A 114 -17.83 -3.61 3.41
N GLU A 115 -18.88 -3.32 2.64
CA GLU A 115 -19.22 -3.98 1.38
C GLU A 115 -18.33 -3.50 0.21
#